data_AF-A0A945KS14-F1
#
_entry.id   AF-A0A945KS14-F1
#
_cell.length_a   1.000
_cell.length_b   1.000
_cell.length_c   1.000
_cell.angle_alpha   90.00
_cell.angle_beta   90.00
_cell.angle_gamma   90.00
#
_symmetry.space_group_name_H-M   'P 1'
#
loop_
_entity.id
_entity.type
_entity.pdbx_description
1 polymer ?
#
loop_
_entity_poly.entity_id
_entity_poly.type
_entity_poly.pdbx_seq_one_letter_code
_entity_poly.pdbx_strand_id
1 'polypeptide(L)'
;MYEFVGADDWKDVALYEAANWKNGLAFKNIDFSNVGLPVIKIAELKNGISGQTKFTEATYPPEVFIQSGDMLFAWSGSPQTSIDTFIWDGDDGWLNQHIFKVTPSEIVGAEYLFFLLKSLRPRFVRIALNKQTTGLGHVTVADLKEMRVGIPSPAEQKDIVSIVGPIQQKIETNRRMNETLEEMARAIFKSWFVDFDPVHANVVGNRPAYMDAETAALFPSRLGDDGLPEGWTCGTYDDAMSIYDAKRVPLSKLQREKRQGEFPYYGAAALMDHVDAYLFDGIYLLMGEDGSVTHDDGTPFLQYVWGKFWVNNHAHVLQGANGFSTEFLFCGLSSINISPYVTGAVQAKLNQANMKRMPLVTPTKEVLNAFDFSVLPLFEKRRLNIEESKTLAQLRDALLPKLMSGEIRVMDAEKEIEAVA
;
A
#
# COMPACT_ATOMS: atom_id res chain seq x y z
N MET A 1 21.57 -24.96 0.38
CA MET A 1 21.08 -23.60 0.72
C MET A 1 21.44 -22.60 -0.37
N TYR A 2 22.66 -22.69 -0.91
CA TYR A 2 23.23 -21.81 -1.94
C TYR A 2 23.44 -22.53 -3.29
N GLU A 3 22.37 -23.11 -3.83
CA GLU A 3 22.43 -23.66 -5.20
C GLU A 3 22.77 -22.53 -6.19
N PHE A 4 23.43 -22.85 -7.30
CA PHE A 4 23.66 -21.86 -8.36
C PHE A 4 22.32 -21.38 -8.97
N VAL A 5 22.28 -20.15 -9.49
CA VAL A 5 21.18 -19.61 -10.33
C VAL A 5 21.80 -18.97 -11.53
N GLY A 6 21.50 -19.51 -12.70
CA GLY A 6 21.98 -18.99 -13.98
C GLY A 6 22.12 -20.14 -14.97
N ALA A 7 22.30 -19.78 -16.23
CA ALA A 7 22.60 -20.74 -17.27
C ALA A 7 24.06 -21.21 -17.19
N ASP A 8 24.35 -22.39 -17.74
CA ASP A 8 25.70 -22.98 -17.75
C ASP A 8 26.74 -22.11 -18.49
N ASP A 9 26.29 -21.28 -19.44
CA ASP A 9 27.11 -20.37 -20.23
C ASP A 9 27.34 -19.00 -19.56
N TRP A 10 26.70 -18.74 -18.41
CA TRP A 10 26.83 -17.48 -17.70
C TRP A 10 28.06 -17.45 -16.78
N LYS A 11 28.57 -16.24 -16.53
CA LYS A 11 29.71 -16.05 -15.64
C LYS A 11 29.31 -16.31 -14.20
N ASP A 12 29.85 -17.36 -13.59
CA ASP A 12 29.62 -17.69 -12.19
C ASP A 12 30.39 -16.73 -11.25
N VAL A 13 29.67 -15.95 -10.45
CA VAL A 13 30.22 -14.97 -9.50
C VAL A 13 29.57 -15.11 -8.13
N ALA A 14 30.23 -14.61 -7.09
CA ALA A 14 29.58 -14.49 -5.79
C ALA A 14 28.59 -13.32 -5.85
N LEU A 15 27.40 -13.45 -5.28
CA LEU A 15 26.42 -12.37 -5.28
C LEU A 15 27.00 -11.08 -4.66
N TYR A 16 27.85 -11.23 -3.64
CA TYR A 16 28.57 -10.11 -3.04
C TYR A 16 29.40 -9.30 -4.05
N GLU A 17 29.93 -9.91 -5.11
CA GLU A 17 30.74 -9.26 -6.14
C GLU A 17 29.90 -8.49 -7.18
N ALA A 18 28.60 -8.78 -7.26
CA ALA A 18 27.67 -8.11 -8.18
C ALA A 18 27.31 -6.68 -7.74
N ALA A 19 27.62 -6.29 -6.50
CA ALA A 19 27.28 -4.97 -6.00
C ALA A 19 28.21 -4.52 -4.87
N ASN A 20 28.26 -3.21 -4.64
CA ASN A 20 28.69 -2.64 -3.39
C ASN A 20 27.52 -2.59 -2.40
N TRP A 21 27.77 -3.02 -1.16
CA TRP A 21 26.75 -3.19 -0.11
C TRP A 21 27.07 -2.28 1.08
N LYS A 22 26.45 -1.10 1.13
CA LYS A 22 26.66 -0.16 2.24
C LYS A 22 25.54 -0.28 3.26
N ASN A 23 25.85 -0.75 4.47
CA ASN A 23 24.85 -0.81 5.54
C ASN A 23 24.53 0.59 6.08
N GLY A 24 23.28 0.80 6.48
CA GLY A 24 22.85 2.01 7.17
C GLY A 24 23.39 2.14 8.59
N LEU A 25 23.03 3.27 9.24
CA LEU A 25 23.49 3.64 10.56
C LEU A 25 22.56 3.15 11.67
N ALA A 26 23.14 2.88 12.84
CA ALA A 26 22.40 2.56 14.05
C ALA A 26 21.97 3.85 14.78
N PHE A 27 20.79 4.38 14.44
CA PHE A 27 20.23 5.56 15.10
C PHE A 27 19.74 5.24 16.53
N LYS A 28 19.97 6.17 17.45
CA LYS A 28 19.54 6.16 18.85
C LYS A 28 18.56 7.29 19.10
N ASN A 29 17.84 7.24 20.23
CA ASN A 29 16.84 8.27 20.56
C ASN A 29 17.39 9.70 20.59
N ILE A 30 18.67 9.87 20.92
CA ILE A 30 19.34 11.19 20.94
C ILE A 30 19.58 11.76 19.53
N ASP A 31 19.54 10.91 18.50
CA ASP A 31 19.76 11.32 17.11
C ASP A 31 18.48 11.88 16.46
N PHE A 32 17.31 11.70 17.09
CA PHE A 32 16.02 12.08 16.51
C PHE A 32 15.57 13.50 16.91
N SER A 33 14.92 14.15 15.95
CA SER A 33 14.28 15.47 16.07
C SER A 33 12.88 15.44 15.46
N ASN A 34 12.10 16.49 15.72
CA ASN A 34 10.75 16.65 15.13
C ASN A 34 10.78 17.23 13.71
N VAL A 35 11.96 17.68 13.26
CA VAL A 35 12.20 18.31 11.95
C VAL A 35 13.50 17.75 11.35
N GLY A 36 13.75 18.00 10.07
CA GLY A 36 14.95 17.54 9.37
C GLY A 36 14.65 16.47 8.35
N LEU A 37 15.64 15.64 8.02
CA LEU A 37 15.51 14.56 7.04
C LEU A 37 14.98 13.28 7.70
N PRO A 38 14.11 12.51 7.01
CA PRO A 38 13.59 11.25 7.51
C PRO A 38 14.70 10.19 7.63
N VAL A 39 14.61 9.37 8.67
CA VAL A 39 15.42 8.17 8.86
C VAL A 39 14.68 6.98 8.27
N ILE A 40 15.19 6.45 7.16
CA ILE A 40 14.51 5.43 6.35
C ILE A 40 14.77 4.05 6.94
N LYS A 41 13.70 3.42 7.46
CA LYS A 41 13.68 2.03 7.95
C LYS A 41 12.83 1.17 7.03
N ILE A 42 12.75 -0.13 7.34
CA ILE A 42 11.97 -1.09 6.55
C ILE A 42 10.47 -0.73 6.52
N ALA A 43 9.98 -0.03 7.56
CA ALA A 43 8.62 0.48 7.59
C ALA A 43 8.40 1.52 6.48
N GLU A 44 9.28 2.51 6.37
CA GLU A 44 9.23 3.53 5.32
C GLU A 44 9.41 2.93 3.92
N LEU A 45 10.25 1.90 3.75
CA LEU A 45 10.38 1.20 2.46
C LEU A 45 9.09 0.55 1.97
N LYS A 46 8.18 0.21 2.89
CA LYS A 46 6.92 -0.47 2.58
C LYS A 46 5.74 0.47 2.48
N ASN A 47 5.73 1.48 3.34
CA ASN A 47 4.56 2.31 3.59
C ASN A 47 4.79 3.78 3.24
N GLY A 48 5.98 4.14 2.76
CA GLY A 48 6.40 5.53 2.60
C GLY A 48 6.64 6.22 3.95
N ILE A 49 6.92 7.52 3.88
CA ILE A 49 7.04 8.39 5.06
C ILE A 49 5.65 8.54 5.68
N SER A 50 5.56 8.35 7.00
CA SER A 50 4.30 8.44 7.75
C SER A 50 4.46 9.30 8.99
N GLY A 51 3.37 9.53 9.73
CA GLY A 51 3.43 10.23 11.02
C GLY A 51 4.30 9.52 12.08
N GLN A 52 4.63 8.24 11.88
CA GLN A 52 5.51 7.48 12.77
C GLN A 52 7.00 7.61 12.40
N THR A 53 7.30 8.15 11.22
CA THR A 53 8.67 8.29 10.73
C THR A 53 9.47 9.22 11.64
N LYS A 54 10.70 8.82 11.94
CA LYS A 54 11.62 9.62 12.77
C LYS A 54 12.47 10.49 11.87
N PHE A 55 12.72 11.73 12.30
CA PHE A 55 13.51 12.70 11.56
C PHE A 55 14.80 13.02 12.33
N THR A 56 15.78 13.59 11.63
CA THR A 56 17.04 14.05 12.22
C THR A 56 17.55 15.30 11.48
N GLU A 57 18.06 16.27 12.23
CA GLU A 57 18.77 17.44 11.68
C GLU A 57 20.28 17.18 11.52
N ALA A 58 20.77 16.03 12.01
CA ALA A 58 22.17 15.67 11.88
C ALA A 58 22.52 15.29 10.43
N THR A 59 23.77 15.57 10.07
CA THR A 59 24.34 15.20 8.77
C THR A 59 25.25 13.99 8.93
N TYR A 60 25.13 13.05 8.01
CA TYR A 60 25.91 11.80 8.01
C TYR A 60 26.70 11.65 6.69
N PRO A 61 27.60 10.65 6.60
CA PRO A 61 28.37 10.42 5.38
C PRO A 61 27.50 10.20 4.14
N PRO A 62 27.91 10.69 2.95
CA PRO A 62 27.13 10.56 1.71
C PRO A 62 26.78 9.12 1.33
N GLU A 63 27.58 8.12 1.74
CA GLU A 63 27.31 6.73 1.37
C GLU A 63 26.04 6.15 2.02
N VAL A 64 25.53 6.76 3.10
CA VAL A 64 24.27 6.37 3.76
C VAL A 64 23.13 7.36 3.49
N PHE A 65 23.38 8.38 2.66
CA PHE A 65 22.34 9.25 2.14
C PHE A 65 21.56 8.51 1.06
N ILE A 66 20.24 8.66 1.06
CA ILE A 66 19.32 8.03 0.12
C ILE A 66 18.58 9.10 -0.66
N GLN A 67 18.42 8.88 -1.96
CA GLN A 67 17.61 9.68 -2.85
C GLN A 67 16.69 8.80 -3.69
N SER A 68 15.62 9.36 -4.23
CA SER A 68 14.74 8.66 -5.15
C SER A 68 15.54 8.03 -6.30
N GLY A 69 15.33 6.74 -6.54
CA GLY A 69 16.05 5.89 -7.49
C GLY A 69 17.08 4.96 -6.84
N ASP A 70 17.46 5.16 -5.58
CA ASP A 70 18.41 4.28 -4.90
C ASP A 70 17.85 2.86 -4.68
N MET A 71 18.69 1.85 -4.95
CA MET A 71 18.35 0.45 -4.67
C MET A 71 18.70 0.09 -3.24
N LEU A 72 17.73 -0.47 -2.52
CA LEU A 72 17.85 -0.83 -1.11
C LEU A 72 17.50 -2.30 -0.90
N PHE A 73 18.29 -3.02 -0.11
CA PHE A 73 18.02 -4.42 0.26
C PHE A 73 17.85 -4.54 1.78
N ALA A 74 16.64 -4.87 2.21
CA ALA A 74 16.33 -5.14 3.61
C ALA A 74 16.81 -6.55 3.97
N TRP A 75 17.94 -6.62 4.69
CA TRP A 75 18.64 -7.87 4.97
C TRP A 75 18.28 -8.47 6.34
N SER A 76 17.49 -7.79 7.15
CA SER A 76 16.99 -8.28 8.44
C SER A 76 15.54 -7.89 8.66
N GLY A 77 14.79 -8.69 9.43
CA GLY A 77 13.39 -8.43 9.74
C GLY A 77 12.56 -9.70 9.85
N SER A 78 11.24 -9.58 9.79
CA SER A 78 10.34 -10.72 9.66
C SER A 78 10.60 -11.40 8.30
N PRO A 79 11.09 -12.65 8.25
CA PRO A 79 11.62 -13.25 7.01
C PRO A 79 10.66 -13.17 5.83
N GLN A 80 9.37 -13.43 6.05
CA GLN A 80 8.38 -13.51 4.98
C GLN A 80 7.94 -12.16 4.44
N THR A 81 8.07 -11.09 5.23
CA THR A 81 7.51 -9.78 4.88
C THR A 81 8.57 -8.71 4.70
N SER A 82 9.66 -8.74 5.46
CA SER A 82 10.67 -7.66 5.50
C SER A 82 11.84 -7.89 4.54
N ILE A 83 12.21 -9.15 4.28
CA ILE A 83 13.38 -9.46 3.46
C ILE A 83 13.03 -9.30 1.98
N ASP A 84 13.47 -8.19 1.39
CA ASP A 84 13.16 -7.84 0.01
C ASP A 84 14.09 -6.73 -0.53
N THR A 85 14.03 -6.51 -1.84
CA THR A 85 14.73 -5.43 -2.55
C THR A 85 13.74 -4.34 -2.97
N PHE A 86 14.12 -3.08 -2.85
CA PHE A 86 13.28 -1.93 -3.12
C PHE A 86 14.04 -0.92 -3.98
N ILE A 87 13.31 -0.16 -4.79
CA ILE A 87 13.79 1.11 -5.33
C ILE A 87 13.13 2.18 -4.48
N TRP A 88 13.93 3.03 -3.84
CA TRP A 88 13.41 4.15 -3.05
C TRP A 88 12.80 5.18 -3.99
N ASP A 89 11.61 5.67 -3.69
CA ASP A 89 10.96 6.72 -4.48
C ASP A 89 10.33 7.83 -3.62
N GLY A 90 10.67 7.85 -2.34
CA GLY A 90 10.31 8.93 -1.42
C GLY A 90 11.37 10.02 -1.36
N ASP A 91 11.20 10.91 -0.38
CA ASP A 91 12.09 12.04 -0.15
C ASP A 91 13.51 11.62 0.24
N ASP A 92 14.44 12.54 0.07
CA ASP A 92 15.82 12.40 0.52
C ASP A 92 15.88 12.08 2.02
N GLY A 93 16.77 11.17 2.41
CA GLY A 93 16.80 10.68 3.79
C GLY A 93 18.08 9.94 4.17
N TRP A 94 18.12 9.47 5.42
CA TRP A 94 19.26 8.75 5.97
C TRP A 94 18.95 7.27 6.19
N LEU A 95 19.84 6.40 5.71
CA LEU A 95 19.65 4.95 5.80
C LEU A 95 19.86 4.43 7.21
N ASN A 96 18.84 3.78 7.77
CA ASN A 96 18.95 3.05 9.02
C ASN A 96 19.58 1.66 8.84
N GLN A 97 20.15 1.12 9.92
CA GLN A 97 20.63 -0.26 10.00
C GLN A 97 19.54 -1.28 9.59
N HIS A 98 19.97 -2.49 9.22
CA HIS A 98 19.15 -3.59 8.68
C HIS A 98 18.77 -3.44 7.21
N ILE A 99 19.30 -2.42 6.54
CA ILE A 99 19.15 -2.19 5.12
C ILE A 99 20.54 -1.90 4.52
N PHE A 100 20.82 -2.50 3.36
CA PHE A 100 21.95 -2.15 2.53
C PHE A 100 21.50 -1.18 1.44
N LYS A 101 22.22 -0.07 1.23
CA LYS A 101 22.24 0.63 -0.04
C LYS A 101 23.09 -0.19 -1.01
N VAL A 102 22.48 -0.57 -2.12
CA VAL A 102 23.04 -1.49 -3.12
C VAL A 102 23.41 -0.67 -4.35
N THR A 103 24.68 -0.71 -4.72
CA THR A 103 25.16 -0.07 -5.95
C THR A 103 25.73 -1.14 -6.87
N PRO A 104 25.25 -1.30 -8.10
CA PRO A 104 25.74 -2.33 -9.01
C PRO A 104 27.25 -2.17 -9.27
N SER A 105 27.95 -3.30 -9.39
CA SER A 105 29.33 -3.31 -9.87
C SER A 105 29.39 -3.27 -11.40
N GLU A 106 30.58 -3.11 -11.98
CA GLU A 106 30.75 -2.93 -13.43
C GLU A 106 30.32 -4.15 -14.26
N ILE A 107 30.14 -5.33 -13.64
CA ILE A 107 29.76 -6.56 -14.33
C ILE A 107 28.25 -6.71 -14.52
N VAL A 108 27.44 -5.85 -13.90
CA VAL A 108 25.97 -6.00 -13.90
C VAL A 108 25.26 -4.65 -14.01
N GLY A 109 24.22 -4.59 -14.85
CA GLY A 109 23.35 -3.43 -14.95
C GLY A 109 22.43 -3.27 -13.74
N ALA A 110 22.10 -2.03 -13.37
CA ALA A 110 21.27 -1.72 -12.21
C ALA A 110 19.90 -2.42 -12.24
N GLU A 111 19.18 -2.34 -13.36
CA GLU A 111 17.86 -2.94 -13.51
C GLU A 111 17.92 -4.47 -13.47
N TYR A 112 18.91 -5.08 -14.13
CA TYR A 112 19.11 -6.52 -14.06
C TYR A 112 19.42 -6.96 -12.63
N LEU A 113 20.30 -6.25 -11.92
CA LEU A 113 20.61 -6.53 -10.52
C LEU A 113 19.36 -6.47 -9.63
N PHE A 114 18.48 -5.49 -9.85
CA PHE A 114 17.22 -5.39 -9.13
C PHE A 114 16.38 -6.66 -9.31
N PHE A 115 16.19 -7.09 -10.56
CA PHE A 115 15.41 -8.30 -10.88
C PHE A 115 16.11 -9.58 -10.41
N LEU A 116 17.44 -9.66 -10.47
CA LEU A 116 18.21 -10.77 -9.92
C LEU A 116 17.94 -10.89 -8.42
N LEU A 117 18.06 -9.80 -7.66
CA LEU A 117 17.79 -9.82 -6.21
C LEU A 117 16.33 -10.18 -5.90
N LYS A 118 15.37 -9.68 -6.69
CA LYS A 118 13.95 -10.06 -6.59
C LYS A 118 13.75 -11.57 -6.79
N SER A 119 14.40 -12.16 -7.80
CA SER A 119 14.31 -13.60 -8.06
C SER A 119 14.91 -14.45 -6.93
N LEU A 120 15.92 -13.92 -6.22
CA LEU A 120 16.60 -14.59 -5.12
C LEU A 120 15.85 -14.48 -3.78
N ARG A 121 14.78 -13.70 -3.71
CA ARG A 121 13.97 -13.50 -2.49
C ARG A 121 13.59 -14.81 -1.79
N PRO A 122 13.06 -15.87 -2.44
CA PRO A 122 12.73 -17.11 -1.73
C PRO A 122 13.93 -17.75 -1.01
N ARG A 123 15.15 -17.57 -1.55
CA ARG A 123 16.38 -18.08 -0.94
C ARG A 123 16.81 -17.22 0.23
N PHE A 124 16.72 -15.90 0.10
CA PHE A 124 16.95 -14.97 1.21
C PHE A 124 16.01 -15.25 2.39
N VAL A 125 14.72 -15.48 2.12
CA VAL A 125 13.74 -15.87 3.15
C VAL A 125 14.15 -17.17 3.83
N ARG A 126 14.57 -18.20 3.08
CA ARG A 126 15.04 -19.47 3.63
C ARG A 126 16.28 -19.31 4.52
N ILE A 127 17.26 -18.51 4.08
CA ILE A 127 18.45 -18.17 4.87
C ILE A 127 18.04 -17.47 6.18
N ALA A 128 17.18 -16.45 6.07
CA ALA A 128 16.71 -15.67 7.20
C ALA A 128 15.90 -16.52 8.21
N LEU A 129 15.05 -17.44 7.74
CA LEU A 129 14.32 -18.39 8.59
C LEU A 129 15.27 -19.33 9.36
N ASN A 130 16.31 -19.85 8.69
CA ASN A 130 17.28 -20.74 9.33
C ASN A 130 18.12 -20.03 10.42
N LYS A 131 18.27 -18.71 10.30
CA LYS A 131 19.01 -17.86 11.26
C LYS A 131 18.08 -17.05 12.15
N GLN A 132 16.79 -17.38 12.18
CA GLN A 132 15.81 -16.62 12.92
C GLN A 132 16.04 -16.80 14.42
N THR A 133 16.11 -15.69 15.15
CA THR A 133 16.21 -15.71 16.61
C THR A 133 14.86 -15.32 17.22
N THR A 134 14.78 -14.21 17.97
CA THR A 134 13.54 -13.69 18.56
C THR A 134 12.65 -13.04 17.48
N GLY A 135 12.14 -13.85 16.54
CA GLY A 135 11.25 -13.42 15.45
C GLY A 135 11.93 -12.74 14.25
N LEU A 136 13.18 -12.28 14.39
CA LEU A 136 13.95 -11.64 13.32
C LEU A 136 14.90 -12.61 12.65
N GLY A 137 14.85 -12.69 11.32
CA GLY A 137 15.81 -13.41 10.49
C GLY A 137 16.79 -12.46 9.80
N HIS A 138 17.91 -13.01 9.34
CA HIS A 138 19.03 -12.23 8.81
C HIS A 138 19.65 -12.90 7.57
N VAL A 139 19.98 -12.10 6.57
CA VAL A 139 20.89 -12.43 5.46
C VAL A 139 22.19 -11.66 5.69
N THR A 140 23.28 -12.37 5.95
CA THR A 140 24.57 -11.73 6.29
C THR A 140 25.44 -11.55 5.06
N VAL A 141 26.47 -10.70 5.18
CA VAL A 141 27.51 -10.57 4.14
C VAL A 141 28.19 -11.91 3.83
N ALA A 142 28.35 -12.80 4.83
CA ALA A 142 28.89 -14.14 4.59
C ALA A 142 27.97 -14.94 3.67
N ASP A 143 26.66 -14.86 3.85
CA ASP A 143 25.68 -15.51 2.96
C ASP A 143 25.79 -14.99 1.53
N LEU A 144 25.92 -13.66 1.36
CA LEU A 144 26.09 -13.04 0.03
C LEU A 144 27.40 -13.48 -0.66
N LYS A 145 28.45 -13.77 0.11
CA LYS A 145 29.73 -14.28 -0.42
C LYS A 145 29.66 -15.76 -0.79
N GLU A 146 28.85 -16.54 -0.08
CA GLU A 146 28.64 -17.97 -0.35
C GLU A 146 27.65 -18.21 -1.50
N MET A 147 26.70 -17.29 -1.70
CA MET A 147 25.72 -17.38 -2.78
C MET A 147 26.37 -17.19 -4.15
N ARG A 148 26.29 -18.22 -5.00
CA ARG A 148 26.76 -18.21 -6.39
C ARG A 148 25.61 -17.90 -7.35
N VAL A 149 25.86 -16.99 -8.29
CA VAL A 149 24.90 -16.54 -9.32
C VAL A 149 25.61 -16.41 -10.67
N GLY A 150 24.88 -16.70 -11.74
CA GLY A 150 25.32 -16.49 -13.11
C GLY A 150 25.01 -15.07 -13.55
N ILE A 151 26.00 -14.41 -14.14
CA ILE A 151 25.84 -13.09 -14.74
C ILE A 151 25.94 -13.24 -16.27
N PRO A 152 24.84 -12.97 -17.00
CA PRO A 152 24.83 -13.01 -18.45
C PRO A 152 25.66 -11.88 -19.06
N SER A 153 25.84 -11.93 -20.38
CA SER A 153 26.42 -10.82 -21.14
C SER A 153 25.61 -9.52 -20.96
N PRO A 154 26.21 -8.33 -21.12
CA PRO A 154 25.47 -7.07 -21.02
C PRO A 154 24.31 -6.94 -22.02
N ALA A 155 24.38 -7.61 -23.17
CA ALA A 155 23.27 -7.66 -24.13
C ALA A 155 22.10 -8.48 -23.57
N GLU A 156 22.38 -9.70 -23.11
CA GLU A 156 21.36 -10.58 -22.55
C GLU A 156 20.77 -10.03 -21.24
N GLN A 157 21.54 -9.31 -20.42
CA GLN A 157 21.00 -8.59 -19.26
C GLN A 157 19.92 -7.57 -19.69
N LYS A 158 20.14 -6.83 -20.79
CA LYS A 158 19.16 -5.87 -21.31
C LYS A 158 17.94 -6.58 -21.90
N ASP A 159 18.14 -7.69 -22.57
CA ASP A 159 17.05 -8.48 -23.15
C ASP A 159 16.15 -9.10 -22.07
N ILE A 160 16.72 -9.57 -20.96
CA ILE A 160 15.94 -10.04 -19.81
C ILE A 160 15.14 -8.88 -19.20
N VAL A 161 15.79 -7.72 -19.01
CA VAL A 161 15.14 -6.52 -18.47
C VAL A 161 14.04 -5.99 -19.38
N SER A 162 14.17 -6.08 -20.71
CA SER A 162 13.14 -5.59 -21.63
C SER A 162 11.83 -6.36 -21.52
N ILE A 163 11.85 -7.59 -21.01
CA ILE A 163 10.66 -8.41 -20.76
C ILE A 163 9.98 -8.03 -19.44
N VAL A 164 10.72 -8.06 -18.31
CA VAL A 164 10.12 -7.88 -16.97
C VAL A 164 10.08 -6.42 -16.51
N GLY A 165 10.91 -5.56 -17.09
CA GLY A 165 11.00 -4.12 -16.82
C GLY A 165 9.67 -3.40 -17.05
N PRO A 166 9.06 -3.49 -18.25
CA PRO A 166 7.78 -2.86 -18.54
C PRO A 166 6.66 -3.31 -17.60
N ILE A 167 6.63 -4.60 -17.24
CA ILE A 167 5.65 -5.16 -16.29
C ILE A 167 5.80 -4.48 -14.92
N GLN A 168 7.03 -4.40 -14.40
CA GLN A 168 7.31 -3.75 -13.12
C GLN A 168 6.99 -2.25 -13.16
N GLN A 169 7.34 -1.56 -14.24
CA GLN A 169 7.05 -0.13 -14.41
C GLN A 169 5.55 0.14 -14.42
N LYS A 170 4.76 -0.73 -15.07
CA LYS A 170 3.32 -0.61 -15.13
C LYS A 170 2.67 -0.83 -13.75
N ILE A 171 3.13 -1.80 -12.97
CA ILE A 171 2.68 -2.01 -11.58
C ILE A 171 2.91 -0.74 -10.74
N GLU A 172 4.09 -0.15 -10.86
CA GLU A 172 4.45 1.06 -10.11
C GLU A 172 3.65 2.29 -10.58
N THR A 173 3.45 2.43 -11.88
CA THR A 173 2.60 3.50 -12.46
C THR A 173 1.16 3.40 -11.95
N ASN A 174 0.62 2.18 -11.90
CA ASN A 174 -0.72 1.93 -11.36
C ASN A 174 -0.80 2.26 -9.87
N ARG A 175 0.23 1.94 -9.07
CA ARG A 175 0.29 2.29 -7.65
C ARG A 175 0.22 3.80 -7.44
N ARG A 176 1.08 4.57 -8.11
CA ARG A 176 1.10 6.04 -8.03
C ARG A 176 -0.20 6.65 -8.50
N MET A 177 -0.76 6.15 -9.60
CA MET A 177 -2.05 6.59 -10.11
C MET A 177 -3.14 6.38 -9.05
N ASN A 178 -3.15 5.25 -8.36
CA ASN A 178 -4.14 4.98 -7.32
C ASN A 178 -4.01 5.89 -6.10
N GLU A 179 -2.80 6.23 -5.70
CA GLU A 179 -2.53 7.22 -4.64
C GLU A 179 -3.10 8.59 -5.04
N THR A 180 -2.81 9.06 -6.26
CA THR A 180 -3.36 10.32 -6.78
C THR A 180 -4.88 10.30 -6.91
N LEU A 181 -5.48 9.20 -7.41
CA LEU A 181 -6.94 9.08 -7.54
C LEU A 181 -7.64 9.16 -6.18
N GLU A 182 -7.06 8.54 -5.16
CA GLU A 182 -7.60 8.60 -3.80
C GLU A 182 -7.43 9.99 -3.18
N GLU A 183 -6.27 10.63 -3.37
CA GLU A 183 -6.04 12.02 -2.96
C GLU A 183 -7.04 12.98 -3.60
N MET A 184 -7.28 12.85 -4.90
CA MET A 184 -8.29 13.64 -5.63
C MET A 184 -9.68 13.45 -5.01
N ALA A 185 -10.09 12.21 -4.76
CA ALA A 185 -11.39 11.93 -4.15
C ALA A 185 -11.53 12.52 -2.75
N ARG A 186 -10.51 12.40 -1.90
CA ARG A 186 -10.49 12.99 -0.56
C ARG A 186 -10.47 14.53 -0.61
N ALA A 187 -9.75 15.12 -1.57
CA ALA A 187 -9.71 16.57 -1.76
C ALA A 187 -11.08 17.12 -2.19
N ILE A 188 -11.77 16.45 -3.11
CA ILE A 188 -13.15 16.79 -3.50
C ILE A 188 -14.06 16.70 -2.28
N PHE A 189 -14.00 15.59 -1.53
CA PHE A 189 -14.82 15.42 -0.32
C PHE A 189 -14.59 16.53 0.70
N LYS A 190 -13.31 16.83 1.02
CA LYS A 190 -12.95 17.89 1.96
C LYS A 190 -13.48 19.24 1.49
N SER A 191 -13.26 19.58 0.24
CA SER A 191 -13.71 20.84 -0.36
C SER A 191 -15.24 20.98 -0.29
N TRP A 192 -15.99 19.91 -0.59
CA TRP A 192 -17.45 19.98 -0.68
C TRP A 192 -18.15 19.89 0.67
N PHE A 193 -17.67 19.05 1.60
CA PHE A 193 -18.41 18.67 2.80
C PHE A 193 -17.73 19.05 4.12
N VAL A 194 -16.49 19.55 4.09
CA VAL A 194 -15.75 20.00 5.28
C VAL A 194 -15.48 21.49 5.20
N ASP A 195 -14.90 21.96 4.10
CA ASP A 195 -14.54 23.37 3.91
C ASP A 195 -15.68 24.18 3.28
N PHE A 196 -16.66 23.52 2.67
CA PHE A 196 -17.78 24.13 1.94
C PHE A 196 -17.32 25.13 0.86
N ASP A 197 -16.20 24.87 0.18
CA ASP A 197 -15.63 25.80 -0.83
C ASP A 197 -16.63 26.20 -1.92
N PRO A 198 -17.46 25.28 -2.50
CA PRO A 198 -18.43 25.68 -3.51
C PRO A 198 -19.49 26.66 -2.98
N VAL A 199 -19.91 26.48 -1.72
CA VAL A 199 -20.87 27.36 -1.04
C VAL A 199 -20.24 28.74 -0.83
N HIS A 200 -19.01 28.80 -0.32
CA HIS A 200 -18.28 30.04 -0.14
C HIS A 200 -18.03 30.78 -1.46
N ALA A 201 -17.73 30.06 -2.54
CA ALA A 201 -17.61 30.65 -3.86
C ALA A 201 -18.94 31.26 -4.33
N ASN A 202 -20.06 30.53 -4.18
CA ASN A 202 -21.38 31.02 -4.58
C ASN A 202 -21.82 32.25 -3.79
N VAL A 203 -21.50 32.33 -2.48
CA VAL A 203 -21.80 33.51 -1.62
C VAL A 203 -21.22 34.79 -2.21
N VAL A 204 -20.01 34.75 -2.76
CA VAL A 204 -19.33 35.91 -3.34
C VAL A 204 -19.57 36.06 -4.85
N GLY A 205 -20.52 35.31 -5.42
CA GLY A 205 -20.83 35.34 -6.85
C GLY A 205 -19.71 34.79 -7.73
N ASN A 206 -18.88 33.90 -7.19
CA ASN A 206 -17.79 33.25 -7.90
C ASN A 206 -18.09 31.75 -8.10
N ARG A 207 -17.23 31.05 -8.83
CA ARG A 207 -17.32 29.59 -9.05
C ARG A 207 -15.95 28.94 -8.81
N PRO A 208 -15.88 27.76 -8.14
CA PRO A 208 -14.62 27.02 -8.04
C PRO A 208 -14.07 26.66 -9.43
N ALA A 209 -12.76 26.83 -9.63
CA ALA A 209 -12.14 26.61 -10.95
C ALA A 209 -12.22 25.15 -11.45
N TYR A 210 -12.28 24.19 -10.52
CA TYR A 210 -12.35 22.76 -10.79
C TYR A 210 -13.78 22.25 -11.04
N MET A 211 -14.79 23.13 -11.02
CA MET A 211 -16.21 22.78 -11.05
C MET A 211 -16.94 23.51 -12.18
N ASP A 212 -17.78 22.80 -12.93
CA ASP A 212 -18.62 23.41 -13.96
C ASP A 212 -19.78 24.23 -13.37
N ALA A 213 -20.47 24.99 -14.22
CA ALA A 213 -21.57 25.87 -13.77
C ALA A 213 -22.78 25.11 -13.24
N GLU A 214 -23.08 23.94 -13.80
CA GLU A 214 -24.27 23.16 -13.45
C GLU A 214 -24.10 22.55 -12.07
N THR A 215 -22.94 21.94 -11.82
CA THR A 215 -22.56 21.40 -10.52
C THR A 215 -22.47 22.50 -9.46
N ALA A 216 -21.88 23.65 -9.78
CA ALA A 216 -21.79 24.77 -8.84
C ALA A 216 -23.17 25.31 -8.44
N ALA A 217 -24.13 25.33 -9.36
CA ALA A 217 -25.49 25.79 -9.09
C ALA A 217 -26.27 24.88 -8.12
N LEU A 218 -25.80 23.66 -7.86
CA LEU A 218 -26.40 22.75 -6.87
C LEU A 218 -26.10 23.16 -5.43
N PHE A 219 -25.07 23.97 -5.21
CA PHE A 219 -24.68 24.43 -3.87
C PHE A 219 -25.40 25.72 -3.51
N PRO A 220 -25.90 25.85 -2.27
CA PRO A 220 -26.54 27.08 -1.83
C PRO A 220 -25.55 28.26 -1.84
N SER A 221 -26.08 29.48 -1.94
CA SER A 221 -25.29 30.71 -1.93
C SER A 221 -25.27 31.40 -0.56
N ARG A 222 -25.58 30.66 0.53
CA ARG A 222 -25.52 31.13 1.91
C ARG A 222 -25.40 29.96 2.91
N LEU A 223 -24.88 30.28 4.08
CA LEU A 223 -24.93 29.42 5.27
C LEU A 223 -26.16 29.77 6.12
N GLY A 224 -26.72 28.78 6.80
CA GLY A 224 -27.73 28.96 7.85
C GLY A 224 -27.12 29.42 9.17
N ASP A 225 -28.00 29.69 10.14
CA ASP A 225 -27.60 30.16 11.48
C ASP A 225 -26.79 29.12 12.27
N ASP A 226 -26.90 27.84 11.89
CA ASP A 226 -26.15 26.70 12.44
C ASP A 226 -24.76 26.55 11.81
N GLY A 227 -24.40 27.40 10.84
CA GLY A 227 -23.13 27.35 10.12
C GLY A 227 -23.08 26.30 9.01
N LEU A 228 -24.18 25.60 8.72
CA LEU A 228 -24.27 24.65 7.61
C LEU A 228 -24.77 25.33 6.33
N PRO A 229 -24.43 24.81 5.14
CA PRO A 229 -25.04 25.27 3.90
C PRO A 229 -26.57 25.19 3.95
N GLU A 230 -27.26 26.19 3.41
CA GLU A 230 -28.73 26.19 3.46
C GLU A 230 -29.33 24.92 2.83
N GLY A 231 -30.29 24.32 3.53
CA GLY A 231 -30.96 23.09 3.09
C GLY A 231 -30.19 21.81 3.45
N TRP A 232 -29.00 21.93 4.04
CA TRP A 232 -28.24 20.80 4.58
C TRP A 232 -28.58 20.60 6.05
N THR A 233 -28.39 19.39 6.54
CA THR A 233 -28.71 19.03 7.94
C THR A 233 -27.56 18.31 8.62
N CYS A 234 -27.48 18.37 9.95
CA CYS A 234 -26.58 17.54 10.73
C CYS A 234 -27.29 16.24 11.12
N GLY A 235 -26.89 15.13 10.51
CA GLY A 235 -27.32 13.78 10.86
C GLY A 235 -26.21 13.00 11.54
N THR A 236 -26.30 11.69 11.46
CA THR A 236 -25.26 10.79 11.95
C THR A 236 -24.84 9.79 10.89
N TYR A 237 -23.70 9.15 11.11
CA TYR A 237 -23.22 8.10 10.22
C TYR A 237 -24.18 6.89 10.14
N ASP A 238 -25.07 6.68 11.12
CA ASP A 238 -26.16 5.68 11.02
C ASP A 238 -27.09 5.95 9.83
N ASP A 239 -27.28 7.23 9.48
CA ASP A 239 -28.17 7.64 8.39
C ASP A 239 -27.57 7.36 7.00
N ALA A 240 -26.26 7.15 6.91
CA ALA A 240 -25.54 7.01 5.65
C ALA A 240 -25.01 5.60 5.35
N MET A 241 -25.17 4.64 6.29
CA MET A 241 -24.55 3.33 6.16
C MET A 241 -25.50 2.15 6.45
N SER A 242 -25.28 1.04 5.76
CA SER A 242 -25.76 -0.28 6.15
C SER A 242 -24.62 -1.08 6.79
N ILE A 243 -24.90 -1.73 7.94
CA ILE A 243 -23.91 -2.51 8.70
C ILE A 243 -24.22 -4.00 8.58
N TYR A 244 -23.24 -4.79 8.15
CA TYR A 244 -23.38 -6.23 7.88
C TYR A 244 -22.61 -7.14 8.84
N ASP A 245 -22.27 -6.62 10.01
CA ASP A 245 -21.51 -7.34 11.04
C ASP A 245 -22.11 -8.70 11.44
N ALA A 246 -23.44 -8.83 11.35
CA ALA A 246 -24.15 -10.07 11.66
C ALA A 246 -23.88 -11.21 10.66
N LYS A 247 -23.39 -10.89 9.45
CA LYS A 247 -23.01 -11.89 8.44
C LYS A 247 -21.59 -12.45 8.67
N ARG A 248 -20.79 -11.84 9.55
CA ARG A 248 -19.41 -12.26 9.81
C ARG A 248 -19.37 -13.61 10.52
N VAL A 249 -18.39 -14.43 10.19
CA VAL A 249 -18.13 -15.71 10.88
C VAL A 249 -16.64 -15.80 11.20
N PRO A 250 -16.20 -15.64 12.47
CA PRO A 250 -14.78 -15.65 12.79
C PRO A 250 -14.17 -17.04 12.60
N LEU A 251 -12.98 -17.10 12.01
CA LEU A 251 -12.19 -18.33 11.88
C LEU A 251 -10.93 -18.25 12.74
N SER A 252 -10.71 -19.27 13.57
CA SER A 252 -9.44 -19.47 14.26
C SER A 252 -8.31 -19.75 13.27
N LYS A 253 -7.06 -19.56 13.69
CA LYS A 253 -5.88 -19.84 12.86
C LYS A 253 -5.88 -21.28 12.32
N LEU A 254 -6.18 -22.27 13.18
CA LEU A 254 -6.23 -23.68 12.79
C LEU A 254 -7.32 -23.97 11.74
N GLN A 255 -8.46 -23.26 11.80
CA GLN A 255 -9.51 -23.40 10.79
C GLN A 255 -9.07 -22.81 9.45
N ARG A 256 -8.40 -21.65 9.45
CA ARG A 256 -7.87 -21.04 8.23
C ARG A 256 -6.81 -21.90 7.55
N GLU A 257 -5.91 -22.51 8.34
CA GLU A 257 -4.91 -23.46 7.82
C GLU A 257 -5.55 -24.69 7.15
N LYS A 258 -6.75 -25.10 7.58
CA LYS A 258 -7.51 -26.23 6.99
C LYS A 258 -8.42 -25.84 5.83
N ARG A 259 -8.61 -24.56 5.60
CA ARG A 259 -9.56 -23.99 4.61
C ARG A 259 -8.85 -23.13 3.60
N GLN A 260 -7.61 -23.45 3.24
CA GLN A 260 -6.84 -22.64 2.29
C GLN A 260 -7.52 -22.59 0.92
N GLY A 261 -7.61 -21.40 0.33
CA GLY A 261 -8.26 -21.19 -0.96
C GLY A 261 -7.93 -19.82 -1.57
N GLU A 262 -8.76 -19.36 -2.49
CA GLU A 262 -8.50 -18.14 -3.28
C GLU A 262 -9.13 -16.86 -2.72
N PHE A 263 -10.09 -16.97 -1.78
CA PHE A 263 -10.83 -15.80 -1.30
C PHE A 263 -10.13 -15.12 -0.14
N PRO A 264 -9.92 -13.79 -0.19
CA PRO A 264 -9.26 -13.06 0.88
C PRO A 264 -10.04 -13.14 2.21
N TYR A 265 -9.32 -13.35 3.30
CA TYR A 265 -9.81 -13.30 4.68
C TYR A 265 -9.23 -12.07 5.39
N TYR A 266 -10.09 -11.08 5.67
CA TYR A 266 -9.71 -9.81 6.27
C TYR A 266 -9.82 -9.81 7.80
N GLY A 267 -8.87 -9.15 8.47
CA GLY A 267 -8.92 -8.80 9.88
C GLY A 267 -9.28 -7.33 10.09
N ALA A 268 -9.02 -6.80 11.30
CA ALA A 268 -9.32 -5.40 11.66
C ALA A 268 -8.65 -4.37 10.73
N ALA A 269 -7.36 -4.57 10.43
CA ALA A 269 -6.54 -3.57 9.74
C ALA A 269 -5.87 -4.05 8.44
N ALA A 270 -5.89 -5.35 8.13
CA ALA A 270 -5.26 -5.87 6.92
C ALA A 270 -5.86 -7.20 6.47
N LEU A 271 -5.51 -7.60 5.23
CA LEU A 271 -5.66 -8.95 4.72
C LEU A 271 -4.81 -9.91 5.55
N MET A 272 -5.43 -10.94 6.12
CA MET A 272 -4.77 -11.87 7.04
C MET A 272 -4.43 -13.22 6.41
N ASP A 273 -5.24 -13.70 5.46
CA ASP A 273 -5.13 -15.03 4.87
C ASP A 273 -5.95 -15.14 3.57
N HIS A 274 -5.94 -16.31 2.94
CA HIS A 274 -6.93 -16.69 1.93
C HIS A 274 -7.62 -18.01 2.29
N VAL A 275 -8.92 -18.10 2.00
CA VAL A 275 -9.78 -19.21 2.37
C VAL A 275 -10.60 -19.75 1.19
N ASP A 276 -11.13 -20.96 1.34
CA ASP A 276 -11.85 -21.75 0.33
C ASP A 276 -13.31 -21.34 0.09
N ALA A 277 -13.83 -20.37 0.83
CA ALA A 277 -15.19 -19.86 0.71
C ALA A 277 -15.27 -18.35 0.99
N TYR A 278 -16.41 -17.73 0.68
CA TYR A 278 -16.66 -16.31 0.91
C TYR A 278 -18.04 -16.09 1.55
N LEU A 279 -18.22 -14.94 2.20
CA LEU A 279 -19.48 -14.52 2.82
C LEU A 279 -20.04 -13.25 2.21
N PHE A 280 -19.18 -12.47 1.56
CA PHE A 280 -19.50 -11.19 0.95
C PHE A 280 -19.09 -11.21 -0.51
N ASP A 281 -19.89 -10.57 -1.36
CA ASP A 281 -19.60 -10.31 -2.76
C ASP A 281 -20.09 -8.92 -3.11
N GLY A 282 -19.18 -8.01 -3.50
CA GLY A 282 -19.49 -6.62 -3.80
C GLY A 282 -18.49 -5.64 -3.17
N ILE A 283 -18.79 -4.34 -3.25
CA ILE A 283 -17.95 -3.27 -2.70
C ILE A 283 -18.36 -2.98 -1.26
N TYR A 284 -17.40 -3.03 -0.34
CA TYR A 284 -17.60 -2.79 1.08
C TYR A 284 -16.46 -1.97 1.66
N LEU A 285 -16.77 -1.25 2.73
CA LEU A 285 -15.78 -0.60 3.59
C LEU A 285 -15.65 -1.39 4.89
N LEU A 286 -14.45 -1.86 5.19
CA LEU A 286 -14.15 -2.45 6.49
C LEU A 286 -13.53 -1.41 7.39
N MET A 287 -13.96 -1.37 8.65
CA MET A 287 -13.45 -0.44 9.67
C MET A 287 -13.06 -1.22 10.92
N GLY A 288 -11.90 -0.95 11.52
CA GLY A 288 -11.46 -1.65 12.73
C GLY A 288 -12.47 -1.53 13.89
N GLU A 289 -12.95 -2.66 14.41
CA GLU A 289 -13.85 -2.73 15.59
C GLU A 289 -13.03 -2.83 16.89
N ASP A 290 -12.00 -3.67 16.90
CA ASP A 290 -11.27 -4.04 18.11
C ASP A 290 -9.78 -4.30 17.81
N GLY A 291 -8.89 -3.91 18.73
CA GLY A 291 -7.45 -3.97 18.57
C GLY A 291 -6.92 -2.81 17.71
N SER A 292 -6.80 -3.03 16.40
CA SER A 292 -6.38 -1.99 15.44
C SER A 292 -7.57 -1.14 15.01
N VAL A 293 -7.97 -0.22 15.90
CA VAL A 293 -9.14 0.65 15.70
C VAL A 293 -8.74 2.02 15.13
N THR A 294 -7.71 2.63 15.71
CA THR A 294 -7.24 3.99 15.38
C THR A 294 -5.77 4.03 15.07
N HIS A 295 -5.40 4.87 14.10
CA HIS A 295 -4.06 5.37 13.90
C HIS A 295 -3.65 6.37 15.00
N ASP A 296 -2.37 6.71 15.08
CA ASP A 296 -1.83 7.64 16.09
C ASP A 296 -2.38 9.07 15.94
N ASP A 297 -2.83 9.45 14.74
CA ASP A 297 -3.49 10.73 14.45
C ASP A 297 -5.00 10.73 14.80
N GLY A 298 -5.52 9.60 15.30
CA GLY A 298 -6.91 9.42 15.70
C GLY A 298 -7.86 9.01 14.57
N THR A 299 -7.39 8.88 13.34
CA THR A 299 -8.19 8.37 12.20
C THR A 299 -8.41 6.86 12.30
N PRO A 300 -9.49 6.31 11.73
CA PRO A 300 -9.77 4.88 11.81
C PRO A 300 -8.91 4.06 10.85
N PHE A 301 -8.61 2.81 11.23
CA PHE A 301 -8.13 1.81 10.26
C PHE A 301 -9.26 1.43 9.31
N LEU A 302 -9.09 1.74 8.02
CA LEU A 302 -10.06 1.45 6.96
C LEU A 302 -9.47 0.52 5.89
N GLN A 303 -10.31 -0.37 5.37
CA GLN A 303 -9.98 -1.20 4.21
C GLN A 303 -11.13 -1.15 3.21
N TYR A 304 -10.89 -0.54 2.05
CA TYR A 304 -11.84 -0.52 0.94
C TYR A 304 -11.68 -1.78 0.10
N VAL A 305 -12.66 -2.69 0.15
CA VAL A 305 -12.59 -4.04 -0.42
C VAL A 305 -13.69 -4.28 -1.47
N TRP A 306 -13.41 -5.14 -2.44
CA TRP A 306 -14.38 -5.50 -3.48
C TRP A 306 -14.29 -6.97 -3.88
N GLY A 307 -15.34 -7.46 -4.54
CA GLY A 307 -15.44 -8.85 -4.98
C GLY A 307 -15.78 -9.80 -3.84
N LYS A 308 -15.34 -11.06 -3.97
CA LYS A 308 -15.66 -12.13 -3.03
C LYS A 308 -14.66 -12.19 -1.89
N PHE A 309 -15.12 -12.09 -0.65
CA PHE A 309 -14.24 -12.15 0.52
C PHE A 309 -14.92 -12.69 1.79
N TRP A 310 -14.09 -12.93 2.78
CA TRP A 310 -14.46 -13.28 4.16
C TRP A 310 -13.85 -12.27 5.12
N VAL A 311 -14.52 -11.96 6.23
CA VAL A 311 -14.00 -11.04 7.24
C VAL A 311 -14.23 -11.55 8.67
N ASN A 312 -13.26 -11.27 9.54
CA ASN A 312 -13.29 -11.61 10.96
C ASN A 312 -14.22 -10.67 11.77
N ASN A 313 -14.52 -11.01 13.02
CA ASN A 313 -15.34 -10.21 13.93
C ASN A 313 -14.64 -8.96 14.50
N HIS A 314 -13.39 -8.67 14.12
CA HIS A 314 -12.65 -7.48 14.56
C HIS A 314 -12.75 -6.30 13.59
N ALA A 315 -13.55 -6.41 12.53
CA ALA A 315 -13.80 -5.31 11.58
C ALA A 315 -15.30 -5.15 11.33
N HIS A 316 -15.82 -3.94 11.48
CA HIS A 316 -17.15 -3.59 10.99
C HIS A 316 -17.22 -3.73 9.46
N VAL A 317 -18.35 -4.17 8.93
CA VAL A 317 -18.59 -4.34 7.48
C VAL A 317 -19.66 -3.37 7.03
N LEU A 318 -19.28 -2.36 6.26
CA LEU A 318 -20.12 -1.20 5.95
C LEU A 318 -20.37 -1.09 4.44
N GLN A 319 -21.55 -0.60 4.07
CA GLN A 319 -21.85 -0.08 2.72
C GLN A 319 -22.59 1.25 2.82
N GLY A 320 -22.44 2.10 1.82
CA GLY A 320 -23.28 3.29 1.66
C GLY A 320 -24.76 2.95 1.58
N ALA A 321 -25.60 3.79 2.18
CA ALA A 321 -27.05 3.66 2.20
C ALA A 321 -27.73 5.02 2.04
N ASN A 322 -29.04 5.05 1.80
CA ASN A 322 -29.85 6.28 1.76
C ASN A 322 -29.33 7.38 0.81
N GLY A 323 -28.76 6.97 -0.33
CA GLY A 323 -28.20 7.88 -1.33
C GLY A 323 -26.71 8.21 -1.14
N PHE A 324 -26.09 7.73 -0.07
CA PHE A 324 -24.64 7.79 0.10
C PHE A 324 -23.98 6.56 -0.53
N SER A 325 -22.87 6.78 -1.24
CA SER A 325 -22.02 5.71 -1.76
C SER A 325 -21.05 5.17 -0.70
N THR A 326 -20.46 4.00 -0.95
CA THR A 326 -19.44 3.45 -0.05
C THR A 326 -18.15 4.29 -0.11
N GLU A 327 -17.90 4.92 -1.26
CA GLU A 327 -16.83 5.85 -1.53
C GLU A 327 -16.98 7.16 -0.73
N PHE A 328 -18.21 7.68 -0.63
CA PHE A 328 -18.51 8.78 0.28
C PHE A 328 -18.14 8.43 1.73
N LEU A 329 -18.55 7.24 2.20
CA LEU A 329 -18.19 6.77 3.55
C LEU A 329 -16.68 6.66 3.72
N PHE A 330 -15.97 6.10 2.73
CA PHE A 330 -14.52 5.98 2.75
C PHE A 330 -13.86 7.36 2.89
N CYS A 331 -14.20 8.33 2.03
CA CYS A 331 -13.62 9.66 2.07
C CYS A 331 -13.89 10.37 3.42
N GLY A 332 -15.13 10.32 3.91
CA GLY A 332 -15.49 10.95 5.18
C GLY A 332 -14.80 10.32 6.37
N LEU A 333 -14.88 9.00 6.50
CA LEU A 333 -14.27 8.27 7.62
C LEU A 333 -12.74 8.31 7.58
N SER A 334 -12.10 8.47 6.42
CA SER A 334 -10.63 8.56 6.33
C SER A 334 -10.06 9.82 6.96
N SER A 335 -10.89 10.85 7.19
CA SER A 335 -10.47 12.15 7.71
C SER A 335 -10.95 12.45 9.13
N ILE A 336 -11.83 11.61 9.69
CA ILE A 336 -12.47 11.87 10.98
C ILE A 336 -11.62 11.32 12.13
N ASN A 337 -11.40 12.15 13.15
CA ASN A 337 -10.82 11.69 14.41
C ASN A 337 -11.89 10.92 15.22
N ILE A 338 -11.74 9.60 15.28
CA ILE A 338 -12.68 8.73 16.01
C ILE A 338 -12.26 8.47 17.46
N SER A 339 -11.10 8.95 17.90
CA SER A 339 -10.60 8.72 19.28
C SER A 339 -11.65 9.03 20.37
N PRO A 340 -12.48 10.08 20.27
CA PRO A 340 -13.54 10.36 21.25
C PRO A 340 -14.65 9.29 21.33
N TYR A 341 -14.76 8.42 20.31
CA TYR A 341 -15.76 7.36 20.21
C TYR A 341 -15.18 5.98 20.56
N VAL A 342 -13.86 5.88 20.67
CA VAL A 342 -13.16 4.66 21.07
C VAL A 342 -13.22 4.49 22.57
N THR A 343 -13.47 3.25 23.00
CA THR A 343 -13.57 2.84 24.40
C THR A 343 -12.53 1.76 24.71
N GLY A 344 -12.26 1.54 26.00
CA GLY A 344 -11.33 0.50 26.45
C GLY A 344 -9.88 1.00 26.53
N ALA A 345 -9.38 1.15 27.75
CA ALA A 345 -8.03 1.67 28.01
C ALA A 345 -6.90 0.69 27.67
N VAL A 346 -7.17 -0.62 27.80
CA VAL A 346 -6.19 -1.70 27.55
C VAL A 346 -6.34 -2.28 26.15
N GLN A 347 -7.58 -2.38 25.66
CA GLN A 347 -7.89 -2.87 24.33
C GLN A 347 -8.92 -1.92 23.71
N ALA A 348 -8.46 -1.15 22.74
CA ALA A 348 -9.27 -0.15 22.05
C ALA A 348 -10.42 -0.82 21.29
N LYS A 349 -11.62 -0.25 21.43
CA LYS A 349 -12.83 -0.76 20.81
C LYS A 349 -13.74 0.37 20.35
N LEU A 350 -14.12 0.33 19.09
CA LEU A 350 -15.24 1.08 18.54
C LEU A 350 -16.41 0.11 18.40
N ASN A 351 -17.49 0.32 19.15
CA ASN A 351 -18.70 -0.49 18.99
C ASN A 351 -19.68 0.18 18.01
N GLN A 352 -20.66 -0.56 17.51
CA GLN A 352 -21.64 -0.03 16.57
C GLN A 352 -22.39 1.19 17.10
N ALA A 353 -22.77 1.24 18.38
CA ALA A 353 -23.50 2.38 18.93
C ALA A 353 -22.67 3.67 18.89
N ASN A 354 -21.37 3.57 19.21
CA ASN A 354 -20.43 4.68 19.14
C ASN A 354 -20.10 5.10 17.70
N MET A 355 -20.00 4.14 16.78
CA MET A 355 -19.80 4.40 15.35
C MET A 355 -21.03 5.11 14.75
N LYS A 356 -22.23 4.60 15.03
CA LYS A 356 -23.50 5.14 14.52
C LYS A 356 -23.71 6.60 14.88
N ARG A 357 -23.42 6.99 16.13
CA ARG A 357 -23.64 8.35 16.64
C ARG A 357 -22.64 9.40 16.14
N MET A 358 -21.63 9.02 15.36
CA MET A 358 -20.67 9.99 14.82
C MET A 358 -21.42 10.99 13.93
N PRO A 359 -21.16 12.31 14.07
CA PRO A 359 -21.88 13.33 13.33
C PRO A 359 -21.53 13.27 11.84
N LEU A 360 -22.53 13.54 11.01
CA LEU A 360 -22.39 13.60 9.55
C LEU A 360 -23.19 14.76 8.98
N VAL A 361 -22.51 15.60 8.20
CA VAL A 361 -23.19 16.63 7.39
C VAL A 361 -23.91 15.93 6.24
N THR A 362 -25.22 16.16 6.14
CA THR A 362 -26.10 15.59 5.13
C THR A 362 -26.50 16.66 4.11
N PRO A 363 -25.92 16.64 2.90
CA PRO A 363 -26.27 17.56 1.84
C PRO A 363 -27.56 17.15 1.13
N THR A 364 -27.98 17.93 0.13
CA THR A 364 -29.10 17.55 -0.73
C THR A 364 -28.75 16.35 -1.62
N LYS A 365 -29.78 15.63 -2.08
CA LYS A 365 -29.60 14.45 -2.94
C LYS A 365 -28.91 14.81 -4.26
N GLU A 366 -29.17 16.00 -4.79
CA GLU A 366 -28.57 16.50 -6.01
C GLU A 366 -27.05 16.66 -5.85
N VAL A 367 -26.61 17.21 -4.71
CA VAL A 367 -25.18 17.33 -4.39
C VAL A 367 -24.53 15.95 -4.20
N LEU A 368 -25.20 14.99 -3.54
CA LEU A 368 -24.69 13.61 -3.42
C LEU A 368 -24.50 12.96 -4.78
N ASN A 369 -25.48 13.09 -5.68
CA ASN A 369 -25.38 12.54 -7.04
C ASN A 369 -24.22 13.17 -7.84
N ALA A 370 -24.03 14.49 -7.71
CA ALA A 370 -22.92 15.18 -8.37
C ALA A 370 -21.55 14.78 -7.81
N PHE A 371 -21.48 14.51 -6.50
CA PHE A 371 -20.28 13.99 -5.86
C PHE A 371 -19.95 12.59 -6.39
N ASP A 372 -20.94 11.70 -6.42
CA ASP A 372 -20.78 10.35 -6.95
C ASP A 372 -20.35 10.36 -8.42
N PHE A 373 -20.91 11.25 -9.24
CA PHE A 373 -20.48 11.43 -10.64
C PHE A 373 -19.00 11.80 -10.75
N SER A 374 -18.47 12.57 -9.79
CA SER A 374 -17.08 13.00 -9.76
C SER A 374 -16.14 11.93 -9.20
N VAL A 375 -16.59 11.15 -8.21
CA VAL A 375 -15.72 10.29 -7.39
C VAL A 375 -15.79 8.81 -7.78
N LEU A 376 -16.95 8.28 -8.16
CA LEU A 376 -17.08 6.85 -8.51
C LEU A 376 -16.14 6.42 -9.64
N PRO A 377 -15.94 7.20 -10.73
CA PRO A 377 -14.98 6.84 -11.77
C PRO A 377 -13.53 6.74 -11.26
N LEU A 378 -13.16 7.56 -10.26
CA LEU A 378 -11.82 7.52 -9.65
C LEU A 378 -11.61 6.20 -8.91
N PHE A 379 -12.60 5.79 -8.12
CA PHE A 379 -12.55 4.51 -7.38
C PHE A 379 -12.64 3.30 -8.32
N GLU A 380 -13.44 3.38 -9.39
CA GLU A 380 -13.46 2.33 -10.41
C GLU A 380 -12.09 2.15 -11.06
N LYS A 381 -11.47 3.25 -11.50
CA LYS A 381 -10.12 3.21 -12.06
C LYS A 381 -9.10 2.67 -11.05
N ARG A 382 -9.22 3.06 -9.78
CA ARG A 382 -8.39 2.54 -8.68
C ARG A 382 -8.49 1.02 -8.56
N ARG A 383 -9.72 0.46 -8.54
CA ARG A 383 -9.95 -1.00 -8.48
C ARG A 383 -9.34 -1.71 -9.69
N LEU A 384 -9.60 -1.21 -10.90
CA LEU A 384 -9.07 -1.78 -12.15
C LEU A 384 -7.54 -1.83 -12.16
N ASN A 385 -6.89 -0.74 -11.74
CA ASN A 385 -5.43 -0.68 -11.64
C ASN A 385 -4.87 -1.68 -10.62
N ILE A 386 -5.57 -1.93 -9.50
CA ILE A 386 -5.14 -2.92 -8.50
C ILE A 386 -5.24 -4.35 -9.07
N GLU A 387 -6.34 -4.69 -9.75
CA GLU A 387 -6.50 -6.00 -10.39
C GLU A 387 -5.49 -6.22 -11.53
N GLU A 388 -5.25 -5.19 -12.34
CA GLU A 388 -4.21 -5.21 -13.38
C GLU A 388 -2.83 -5.45 -12.74
N SER A 389 -2.48 -4.70 -11.69
CA SER A 389 -1.21 -4.87 -10.98
C SER A 389 -1.04 -6.26 -10.36
N LYS A 390 -2.12 -6.87 -9.84
CA LYS A 390 -2.10 -8.24 -9.32
C LYS A 390 -1.79 -9.24 -10.42
N THR A 391 -2.43 -9.11 -11.58
CA THR A 391 -2.21 -9.97 -12.75
C THR A 391 -0.78 -9.82 -13.27
N LEU A 392 -0.30 -8.59 -13.41
CA LEU A 392 1.06 -8.28 -13.84
C LEU A 392 2.11 -8.83 -12.86
N ALA A 393 1.86 -8.74 -11.55
CA ALA A 393 2.75 -9.31 -10.54
C ALA A 393 2.84 -10.84 -10.66
N GLN A 394 1.71 -11.53 -10.88
CA GLN A 394 1.69 -12.97 -11.12
C GLN A 394 2.49 -13.36 -12.38
N LEU A 395 2.30 -12.63 -13.47
CA LEU A 395 3.05 -12.85 -14.71
C LEU A 395 4.56 -12.65 -14.50
N ARG A 396 4.95 -11.54 -13.86
CA ARG A 396 6.35 -11.27 -13.49
C ARG A 396 6.93 -12.40 -12.66
N ASP A 397 6.23 -12.84 -11.62
CA ASP A 397 6.72 -13.84 -10.67
C ASP A 397 6.81 -15.24 -11.31
N ALA A 398 6.05 -15.51 -12.37
CA ALA A 398 6.15 -16.72 -13.19
C ALA A 398 7.32 -16.67 -14.19
N LEU A 399 7.56 -15.52 -14.83
CA LEU A 399 8.61 -15.36 -15.85
C LEU A 399 10.01 -15.17 -15.25
N LEU A 400 10.10 -14.37 -14.19
CA LEU A 400 11.38 -13.92 -13.64
C LEU A 400 12.31 -15.07 -13.23
N PRO A 401 11.86 -16.13 -12.52
CA PRO A 401 12.74 -17.25 -12.18
C PRO A 401 13.24 -18.03 -13.40
N LYS A 402 12.42 -18.17 -14.44
CA LYS A 402 12.78 -18.88 -15.68
C LYS A 402 13.81 -18.09 -16.50
N LEU A 403 13.64 -16.77 -16.58
CA LEU A 403 14.61 -15.88 -17.22
C LEU A 403 15.94 -15.87 -16.46
N MET A 404 15.91 -15.81 -15.13
CA MET A 404 17.12 -15.76 -14.29
C MET A 404 17.86 -17.09 -14.18
N SER A 405 17.24 -18.20 -14.56
CA SER A 405 17.88 -19.52 -14.66
C SER A 405 18.34 -19.85 -16.09
N GLY A 406 17.91 -19.08 -17.09
CA GLY A 406 18.12 -19.40 -18.50
C GLY A 406 17.28 -20.56 -19.03
N GLU A 407 16.29 -21.03 -18.26
CA GLU A 407 15.31 -22.05 -18.69
C GLU A 407 14.54 -21.57 -19.93
N ILE A 408 14.21 -20.28 -19.96
CA ILE A 408 13.60 -19.61 -21.11
C ILE A 408 14.54 -18.49 -21.55
N ARG A 409 14.87 -18.48 -22.84
CA ARG A 409 15.56 -17.35 -23.47
C ARG A 409 14.54 -16.34 -23.97
N VAL A 410 14.99 -15.11 -24.20
CA VAL A 410 14.12 -13.95 -24.49
C VAL A 410 13.13 -14.22 -25.63
N MET A 411 13.59 -14.86 -26.72
CA MET A 411 12.76 -15.22 -27.87
C MET A 411 11.61 -16.20 -27.56
N ASP A 412 11.75 -17.02 -26.52
CA ASP A 412 10.73 -17.98 -26.11
C ASP A 412 9.75 -17.34 -25.11
N ALA A 413 10.22 -16.39 -24.30
CA ALA A 413 9.39 -15.62 -23.38
C ALA A 413 8.41 -14.68 -24.12
N GLU A 414 8.84 -14.05 -25.20
CA GLU A 414 7.97 -13.20 -26.05
C GLU A 414 6.77 -14.00 -26.58
N LYS A 415 6.98 -15.25 -26.99
CA LYS A 415 5.91 -16.14 -27.47
C LYS A 415 4.96 -16.57 -26.36
N GLU A 416 5.46 -16.82 -25.14
CA GLU A 416 4.59 -17.12 -23.98
C GLU A 416 3.70 -15.92 -23.63
N ILE A 417 4.22 -14.69 -23.74
CA ILE A 417 3.44 -13.47 -23.52
C ILE A 417 2.35 -13.32 -24.59
N GLU A 418 2.69 -13.49 -25.87
CA GLU A 418 1.72 -13.42 -26.98
C GLU A 418 0.62 -14.49 -26.90
N ALA A 419 0.88 -15.65 -26.30
CA ALA A 419 -0.12 -16.70 -26.14
C ALA A 419 -1.15 -16.43 -25.03
N VAL A 420 -0.85 -15.49 -24.12
CA VAL A 420 -1.67 -15.13 -22.95
C VAL A 420 -2.39 -13.79 -23.14
N ALA A 421 -1.90 -12.94 -24.05
CA ALA A 421 -2.54 -11.69 -24.49
C ALA A 421 -3.69 -11.96 -25.47
#